data_AF-A0A1I8G1W9-F1
#
_entry.id   AF-A0A1I8G1W9-F1
#
_cell.length_a   1.000
_cell.length_b   1.000
_cell.length_c   1.000
_cell.angle_alpha   90.00
_cell.angle_beta   90.00
_cell.angle_gamma   90.00
#
_symmetry.space_group_name_H-M   'P 1'
#
loop_
_entity.id
_entity.type
_entity.pdbx_description
1 polymer ?
#
loop_
_entity_poly.entity_id
_entity_poly.type
_entity_poly.pdbx_seq_one_letter_code
_entity_poly.pdbx_strand_id
1 'polypeptide(L)'
;MLRDQRRQPADEAQQLSLLQFLRLHLPRALAYGFYLPWHFSGPILTFADFCREAERPDRLVWKPNLLLLLAWRATRLLVWMLLLQVLHHFLPVGAFLESIRSYESVPYKRLVFSMYLHGQNFMLVYVQLYGWPGLVSSIDGVELPHWPDCISRVYTYRQMWRVFDRGLASFMYSHIYIPMGGSRHGIVRQVAAVAASFAFVSIYHGDSTSVRIWAALNAVHLLLEIAACRLYEWKLKAWLSRRVSPANHQRLVAYIIGFNLAVTSCFIFVFLIGDVSALLFIVEIFKPLLLYRPWWHLFVGLLLTYFTVQLSLRYEECVEAKRKKVNKVCQKIN
;
A
#
# COMPACT_ATOMS: atom_id res chain seq x y z
N MET A 1 36.77 1.17 10.25
CA MET A 1 36.85 -0.15 10.91
C MET A 1 35.51 -0.49 11.58
N LEU A 2 34.47 -0.73 10.79
CA LEU A 2 33.24 -1.42 11.22
C LEU A 2 32.95 -2.43 10.12
N ARG A 3 33.65 -3.56 10.21
CA ARG A 3 33.50 -4.70 9.30
C ARG A 3 32.18 -5.35 9.67
N ASP A 4 31.24 -5.24 8.75
CA ASP A 4 29.90 -5.83 8.68
C ASP A 4 29.84 -7.19 9.44
N GLN A 5 29.29 -7.18 10.67
CA GLN A 5 28.94 -8.40 11.43
C GLN A 5 27.67 -9.04 10.86
N ARG A 6 27.59 -9.19 9.55
CA ARG A 6 26.71 -10.18 8.92
C ARG A 6 27.49 -11.48 8.82
N ARG A 7 27.57 -12.23 9.93
CA ARG A 7 27.75 -13.68 9.79
C ARG A 7 26.57 -14.16 8.95
N GLN A 8 26.86 -14.69 7.76
CA GLN A 8 25.83 -15.24 6.90
C GLN A 8 25.28 -16.48 7.61
N PRO A 9 23.95 -16.62 7.81
CA PRO A 9 23.36 -17.82 8.41
C PRO A 9 23.65 -19.11 7.61
N ALA A 10 24.18 -18.98 6.39
CA ALA A 10 24.65 -20.10 5.56
C ALA A 10 25.87 -20.83 6.16
N ASP A 11 26.75 -20.14 6.90
CA ASP A 11 27.98 -20.75 7.44
C ASP A 11 27.71 -21.61 8.70
N GLU A 12 26.66 -21.30 9.48
CA GLU A 12 26.27 -22.10 10.66
C GLU A 12 25.52 -23.39 10.28
N ALA A 13 24.77 -23.39 9.16
CA ALA A 13 24.04 -24.56 8.68
C ALA A 13 24.97 -25.67 8.14
N GLN A 14 26.19 -25.33 7.70
CA GLN A 14 27.15 -26.28 7.13
C GLN A 14 27.85 -27.18 8.16
N GLN A 15 27.74 -26.90 9.47
CA GLN A 15 28.41 -27.65 10.54
C GLN A 15 27.48 -28.51 11.40
N LEU A 16 26.15 -28.42 11.21
CA LEU A 16 25.17 -29.15 12.00
C LEU A 16 24.82 -30.49 11.34
N SER A 17 24.74 -31.57 12.13
CA SER A 17 24.09 -32.80 11.65
C SER A 17 22.63 -32.54 11.33
N LEU A 18 22.05 -33.28 10.38
CA LEU A 18 20.63 -33.15 9.99
C LEU A 18 19.68 -33.18 11.20
N LEU A 19 19.95 -34.04 12.18
CA LEU A 19 19.14 -34.16 13.38
C LEU A 19 19.20 -32.90 14.26
N GLN A 20 20.38 -32.29 14.39
CA GLN A 20 20.55 -31.04 15.14
C GLN A 20 19.90 -29.87 14.40
N PHE A 21 20.04 -29.82 13.08
CA PHE A 21 19.37 -28.82 12.24
C PHE A 21 17.84 -28.89 12.39
N LEU A 22 17.27 -30.10 12.28
CA LEU A 22 15.82 -30.29 12.44
C LEU A 22 15.36 -29.92 13.85
N ARG A 23 16.09 -30.33 14.90
CA ARG A 23 15.73 -29.95 16.29
C ARG A 23 15.74 -28.44 16.52
N LEU A 24 16.67 -27.71 15.88
CA LEU A 24 16.79 -26.26 16.04
C LEU A 24 15.72 -25.49 15.24
N HIS A 25 15.45 -25.89 14.00
CA HIS A 25 14.65 -25.10 13.06
C HIS A 25 13.21 -25.60 12.88
N LEU A 26 12.94 -26.91 13.01
CA LEU A 26 11.61 -27.46 12.77
C LEU A 26 10.53 -26.87 13.68
N PRO A 27 10.75 -26.68 15.01
CA PRO A 27 9.73 -26.08 15.86
C PRO A 27 9.38 -24.65 15.45
N ARG A 28 10.37 -23.86 15.01
CA ARG A 28 10.16 -22.48 14.55
C ARG A 28 9.44 -22.44 13.22
N ALA A 29 9.79 -23.34 12.30
CA ALA A 29 9.13 -23.45 11.00
C ALA A 29 7.66 -23.89 11.15
N LEU A 30 7.38 -24.86 12.03
CA LEU A 30 6.01 -25.28 12.36
C LEU A 30 5.23 -24.16 13.04
N ALA A 31 5.84 -23.48 14.03
CA ALA A 31 5.21 -22.34 14.69
C ALA A 31 4.86 -21.23 13.69
N TYR A 32 5.73 -20.94 12.73
CA TYR A 32 5.48 -19.96 11.67
C TYR A 32 4.38 -20.41 10.71
N GLY A 33 4.45 -21.65 10.20
CA GLY A 33 3.51 -22.17 9.20
C GLY A 33 2.10 -22.38 9.73
N PHE A 34 1.97 -22.74 11.00
CA PHE A 34 0.70 -23.02 11.67
C PHE A 34 0.28 -21.92 12.65
N TYR A 35 0.84 -20.72 12.56
CA TYR A 35 0.44 -19.62 13.42
C TYR A 35 -0.99 -19.15 13.10
N LEU A 36 -1.94 -19.56 13.94
CA LEU A 36 -3.37 -19.42 13.71
C LEU A 36 -3.83 -17.99 13.39
N PRO A 37 -3.37 -16.92 14.09
CA PRO A 37 -3.88 -15.57 13.87
C PRO A 37 -3.82 -15.06 12.43
N TRP A 38 -2.80 -15.41 11.63
CA TRP A 38 -2.72 -14.97 10.22
C TRP A 38 -2.85 -16.10 9.20
N HIS A 39 -3.05 -17.34 9.64
CA HIS A 39 -3.05 -18.51 8.75
C HIS A 39 -4.10 -18.42 7.64
N PHE A 40 -5.31 -17.95 7.96
CA PHE A 40 -6.43 -17.93 7.00
C PHE A 40 -6.51 -16.64 6.18
N SER A 41 -6.22 -15.49 6.79
CA SER A 41 -6.54 -14.19 6.17
C SER A 41 -5.77 -13.01 6.75
N GLY A 42 -4.59 -13.25 7.32
CA GLY A 42 -3.77 -12.19 7.91
C GLY A 42 -2.65 -11.70 6.98
N PRO A 43 -1.96 -10.63 7.39
CA PRO A 43 -0.83 -10.11 6.64
C PRO A 43 0.29 -11.14 6.52
N ILE A 44 0.96 -11.16 5.36
CA ILE A 44 2.20 -11.91 5.19
C ILE A 44 3.24 -11.32 6.14
N LEU A 45 3.63 -12.09 7.16
CA LEU A 45 4.81 -11.82 7.97
C LEU A 45 5.94 -12.68 7.42
N THR A 46 7.11 -12.11 7.14
CA THR A 46 8.24 -12.93 6.65
C THR A 46 8.78 -13.82 7.78
N PHE A 47 9.39 -14.97 7.45
CA PHE A 47 9.96 -15.85 8.47
C PHE A 47 11.02 -15.14 9.34
N ALA A 48 11.85 -14.29 8.72
CA ALA A 48 12.85 -13.50 9.44
C ALA A 48 12.20 -12.49 10.41
N ASP A 49 11.15 -11.80 9.99
CA ASP A 49 10.41 -10.90 10.86
C ASP A 49 9.72 -11.68 11.99
N PHE A 50 9.11 -12.83 11.69
CA PHE A 50 8.51 -13.71 12.71
C PHE A 50 9.51 -14.13 13.78
N CYS A 51 10.70 -14.62 13.40
CA CYS A 51 11.73 -14.98 14.37
C CYS A 51 12.15 -13.77 15.21
N ARG A 52 12.32 -12.60 14.60
CA ARG A 52 12.65 -11.36 15.32
C ARG A 52 11.58 -10.99 16.33
N GLU A 53 10.31 -11.08 15.98
CA GLU A 53 9.19 -10.83 16.90
C GLU A 53 9.10 -11.89 18.00
N ALA A 54 9.30 -13.15 17.66
CA ALA A 54 9.21 -14.26 18.59
C ALA A 54 10.32 -14.26 19.65
N GLU A 55 11.51 -13.75 19.30
CA GLU A 55 12.69 -13.63 20.16
C GLU A 55 12.75 -12.30 20.94
N ARG A 56 11.74 -11.42 20.83
CA ARG A 56 11.71 -10.15 21.59
C ARG A 56 11.71 -10.42 23.11
N PRO A 57 12.62 -9.82 23.89
CA PRO A 57 12.73 -10.05 25.33
C PRO A 57 11.48 -9.68 26.12
N ASP A 58 10.75 -8.66 25.66
CA ASP A 58 9.57 -8.08 26.31
C ASP A 58 8.24 -8.61 25.75
N ARG A 59 8.29 -9.63 24.90
CA ARG A 59 7.12 -10.18 24.17
C ARG A 59 5.93 -10.49 25.08
N LEU A 60 6.16 -11.17 26.20
CA LEU A 60 5.11 -11.63 27.12
C LEU A 60 4.99 -10.77 28.39
N VAL A 61 5.53 -9.55 28.38
CA VAL A 61 5.39 -8.66 29.53
C VAL A 61 3.97 -8.09 29.55
N TRP A 62 3.11 -8.68 30.38
CA TRP A 62 1.73 -8.25 30.57
C TRP A 62 1.70 -6.84 31.16
N LYS A 63 1.41 -5.86 30.30
CA LYS A 63 1.19 -4.49 30.76
C LYS A 63 -0.17 -4.43 31.46
N PRO A 64 -0.30 -3.70 32.59
CA PRO A 64 -1.54 -3.63 33.35
C PRO A 64 -2.72 -3.07 32.54
N ASN A 65 -2.44 -2.30 31.48
CA ASN A 65 -3.42 -1.75 30.56
C ASN A 65 -3.68 -2.64 29.32
N LEU A 66 -3.15 -3.85 29.25
CA LEU A 66 -3.28 -4.71 28.07
C LEU A 66 -4.75 -5.02 27.75
N LEU A 67 -5.55 -5.42 28.74
CA LEU A 67 -6.98 -5.71 28.53
C LEU A 67 -7.74 -4.48 28.03
N LEU A 68 -7.45 -3.30 28.58
CA LEU A 68 -8.05 -2.06 28.12
C LEU A 68 -7.63 -1.71 26.69
N LEU A 69 -6.36 -1.93 26.35
CA LEU A 69 -5.83 -1.71 25.00
C LEU A 69 -6.47 -2.68 24.00
N LEU A 70 -6.60 -3.96 24.36
CA LEU A 70 -7.25 -4.98 23.54
C LEU A 70 -8.73 -4.64 23.33
N ALA A 71 -9.45 -4.28 24.41
CA ALA A 71 -10.84 -3.85 24.34
C ALA A 71 -11.00 -2.63 23.43
N TRP A 72 -10.16 -1.61 23.60
CA TRP A 72 -10.16 -0.42 22.74
C TRP A 72 -9.90 -0.75 21.26
N ARG A 73 -8.91 -1.60 20.97
CA ARG A 73 -8.61 -2.06 19.61
C ARG A 73 -9.80 -2.84 19.02
N ALA A 74 -10.39 -3.76 19.78
CA ALA A 74 -11.56 -4.54 19.38
C ALA A 74 -12.76 -3.64 19.10
N THR A 75 -13.10 -2.70 19.99
CA THR A 75 -14.19 -1.75 19.78
C THR A 75 -13.98 -0.93 18.51
N ARG A 76 -12.75 -0.44 18.26
CA ARG A 76 -12.44 0.28 17.02
C ARG A 76 -12.65 -0.59 15.77
N LEU A 77 -12.24 -1.85 15.79
CA LEU A 77 -12.44 -2.79 14.68
C LEU A 77 -13.93 -3.08 14.45
N LEU A 78 -14.69 -3.28 15.53
CA LEU A 78 -16.14 -3.47 15.48
C LEU A 78 -16.84 -2.24 14.87
N VAL A 79 -16.45 -1.02 15.25
CA VAL A 79 -17.02 0.21 14.66
C VAL A 79 -16.76 0.26 13.16
N TRP A 80 -15.53 -0.03 12.70
CA TRP A 80 -15.22 -0.06 11.27
C TRP A 80 -15.95 -1.19 10.54
N MET A 81 -16.15 -2.34 11.20
CA MET A 81 -16.90 -3.47 10.64
C MET A 81 -18.37 -3.12 10.49
N LEU A 82 -18.99 -2.52 11.51
CA LEU A 82 -20.38 -2.05 11.46
C LEU A 82 -20.56 -0.98 10.38
N LEU A 83 -19.63 -0.01 10.28
CA LEU A 83 -19.65 0.98 9.21
C LEU A 83 -19.61 0.30 7.84
N LEU A 84 -18.70 -0.67 7.64
CA LEU A 84 -18.60 -1.41 6.38
C LEU A 84 -19.90 -2.17 6.05
N GLN A 85 -20.55 -2.78 7.04
CA GLN A 85 -21.84 -3.45 6.86
C GLN A 85 -22.95 -2.46 6.47
N VAL A 86 -23.03 -1.30 7.13
CA VAL A 86 -23.96 -0.22 6.79
C VAL A 86 -23.72 0.26 5.36
N LEU A 87 -22.47 0.49 4.97
CA LEU A 87 -22.12 0.92 3.61
C LEU A 87 -22.52 -0.15 2.59
N HIS A 88 -22.26 -1.42 2.83
CA HIS A 88 -22.68 -2.50 1.91
C HIS A 88 -24.20 -2.66 1.81
N HIS A 89 -24.93 -2.46 2.91
CA HIS A 89 -26.39 -2.59 2.92
C HIS A 89 -27.09 -1.43 2.21
N PHE A 90 -26.72 -0.18 2.54
CA PHE A 90 -27.42 1.01 2.03
C PHE A 90 -26.82 1.56 0.74
N LEU A 91 -25.53 1.32 0.48
CA LEU A 91 -24.79 1.87 -0.66
C LEU A 91 -24.00 0.75 -1.36
N PRO A 92 -24.66 -0.20 -2.05
CA PRO A 92 -24.02 -1.33 -2.72
C PRO A 92 -23.30 -0.91 -4.02
N VAL A 93 -22.30 -0.04 -3.87
CA VAL A 93 -21.56 0.57 -4.99
C VAL A 93 -20.79 -0.45 -5.82
N GLY A 94 -20.37 -1.58 -5.22
CA GLY A 94 -19.73 -2.68 -5.95
C GLY A 94 -20.69 -3.30 -6.97
N ALA A 95 -21.88 -3.72 -6.52
CA ALA A 95 -22.92 -4.27 -7.39
C ALA A 95 -23.36 -3.28 -8.47
N PHE A 96 -23.44 -1.98 -8.13
CA PHE A 96 -23.70 -0.95 -9.13
C PHE A 96 -22.59 -0.91 -10.21
N LEU A 97 -21.32 -0.93 -9.82
CA LEU A 97 -20.21 -0.90 -10.79
C LEU A 97 -20.18 -2.15 -11.67
N GLU A 98 -20.43 -3.33 -11.11
CA GLU A 98 -20.54 -4.60 -11.85
C GLU A 98 -21.72 -4.62 -12.84
N SER A 99 -22.79 -3.88 -12.53
CA SER A 99 -23.97 -3.79 -13.40
C SER A 99 -23.75 -2.94 -14.65
N ILE A 100 -22.73 -2.07 -14.67
CA ILE A 100 -22.50 -1.14 -15.78
C ILE A 100 -22.09 -1.93 -17.03
N ARG A 101 -22.89 -1.79 -18.09
CA ARG A 101 -22.58 -2.34 -19.42
C ARG A 101 -22.02 -1.26 -20.35
N SER A 102 -21.25 -1.68 -21.34
CA SER A 102 -20.52 -0.80 -22.28
C SER A 102 -21.38 0.18 -23.08
N TYR A 103 -22.66 -0.11 -23.27
CA TYR A 103 -23.56 0.70 -24.11
C TYR A 103 -24.46 1.64 -23.30
N GLU A 104 -24.42 1.58 -21.96
CA GLU A 104 -25.30 2.39 -21.11
C GLU A 104 -24.64 3.71 -20.72
N SER A 105 -25.39 4.82 -20.83
CA SER A 105 -24.89 6.11 -20.40
C SER A 105 -24.91 6.21 -18.87
N VAL A 106 -23.74 6.14 -18.23
CA VAL A 106 -23.64 6.26 -16.77
C VAL A 106 -23.57 7.73 -16.36
N PRO A 107 -24.40 8.19 -15.39
CA PRO A 107 -24.26 9.53 -14.84
C PRO A 107 -22.89 9.71 -14.16
N TYR A 108 -22.07 10.63 -14.65
CA TYR A 108 -20.68 10.85 -14.19
C TYR A 108 -20.56 10.96 -12.67
N LYS A 109 -21.45 11.73 -12.02
CA LYS A 109 -21.45 11.91 -10.57
C LYS A 109 -21.62 10.58 -9.81
N ARG A 110 -22.51 9.69 -10.31
CA ARG A 110 -22.74 8.37 -9.70
C ARG A 110 -21.54 7.47 -9.90
N LEU A 111 -20.96 7.47 -11.11
CA LEU A 111 -19.75 6.69 -11.40
C LEU A 111 -18.60 7.05 -10.46
N VAL A 112 -18.23 8.34 -10.40
CA VAL A 112 -17.09 8.80 -9.58
C VAL A 112 -17.33 8.55 -8.09
N PHE A 113 -18.56 8.79 -7.60
CA PHE A 113 -18.92 8.50 -6.21
C PHE A 113 -18.80 6.99 -5.90
N SER A 114 -19.37 6.15 -6.75
CA SER A 114 -19.35 4.69 -6.58
C SER A 114 -17.92 4.14 -6.63
N MET A 115 -17.09 4.63 -7.56
CA MET A 115 -15.67 4.27 -7.62
C MET A 115 -14.95 4.67 -6.34
N TYR A 116 -15.04 5.93 -5.91
CA TYR A 116 -14.41 6.38 -4.68
C TYR A 116 -14.83 5.54 -3.47
N LEU A 117 -16.14 5.35 -3.27
CA LEU A 117 -16.66 4.60 -2.13
C LEU A 117 -16.27 3.12 -2.19
N HIS A 118 -16.26 2.49 -3.38
CA HIS A 118 -15.83 1.10 -3.53
C HIS A 118 -14.35 0.93 -3.19
N GLY A 119 -13.49 1.88 -3.57
CA GLY A 119 -12.10 1.90 -3.11
C GLY A 119 -11.96 2.03 -1.59
N GLN A 120 -12.79 2.88 -0.94
CA GLN A 120 -12.80 2.98 0.53
C GLN A 120 -13.28 1.68 1.18
N ASN A 121 -14.32 1.04 0.64
CA ASN A 121 -14.80 -0.25 1.14
C ASN A 121 -13.70 -1.31 1.03
N PHE A 122 -12.96 -1.35 -0.08
CA PHE A 122 -11.83 -2.25 -0.25
C PHE A 122 -10.74 -2.03 0.81
N MET A 123 -10.40 -0.77 1.11
CA MET A 123 -9.48 -0.44 2.21
C MET A 123 -10.04 -0.89 3.57
N LEU A 124 -11.33 -0.67 3.85
CA LEU A 124 -11.95 -1.05 5.11
C LEU A 124 -11.99 -2.57 5.30
N VAL A 125 -12.18 -3.35 4.22
CA VAL A 125 -12.03 -4.81 4.25
C VAL A 125 -10.61 -5.17 4.72
N TYR A 126 -9.58 -4.53 4.17
CA TYR A 126 -8.20 -4.76 4.61
C TYR A 126 -7.93 -4.34 6.06
N VAL A 127 -8.61 -3.30 6.57
CA VAL A 127 -8.56 -2.95 8.01
C VAL A 127 -9.06 -4.12 8.86
N GLN A 128 -10.08 -4.86 8.41
CA GLN A 128 -10.55 -6.05 9.10
C GLN A 128 -9.56 -7.22 8.95
N LEU A 129 -9.08 -7.49 7.74
CA LEU A 129 -8.14 -8.58 7.43
C LEU A 129 -6.82 -8.46 8.21
N TYR A 130 -6.32 -7.25 8.42
CA TYR A 130 -5.13 -7.01 9.23
C TYR A 130 -5.46 -6.85 10.72
N GLY A 131 -6.61 -6.22 11.02
CA GLY A 131 -6.98 -5.82 12.36
C GLY A 131 -7.30 -6.99 13.29
N TRP A 132 -8.11 -7.95 12.85
CA TRP A 132 -8.48 -9.10 13.69
C TRP A 132 -7.28 -10.01 13.99
N PRO A 133 -6.49 -10.45 12.98
CA PRO A 133 -5.22 -11.14 13.23
C PRO A 133 -4.28 -10.36 14.15
N GLY A 134 -4.13 -9.06 13.95
CA GLY A 134 -3.25 -8.21 14.76
C GLY A 134 -3.73 -8.04 16.20
N LEU A 135 -5.04 -8.09 16.43
CA LEU A 135 -5.62 -8.10 17.78
C LEU A 135 -5.28 -9.42 18.48
N VAL A 136 -5.52 -10.56 17.83
CA VAL A 136 -5.24 -11.88 18.42
C VAL A 136 -3.74 -12.08 18.63
N SER A 137 -2.90 -11.72 17.66
CA SER A 137 -1.45 -11.86 17.77
C SER A 137 -0.85 -11.01 18.89
N SER A 138 -1.50 -9.90 19.25
CA SER A 138 -1.05 -9.07 20.36
C SER A 138 -1.24 -9.71 21.74
N ILE A 139 -2.07 -10.75 21.85
CA ILE A 139 -2.17 -11.59 23.07
C ILE A 139 -0.89 -12.42 23.23
N ASP A 140 -0.34 -12.91 22.11
CA ASP A 140 0.92 -13.67 22.08
C ASP A 140 2.16 -12.76 22.08
N GLY A 141 1.97 -11.43 22.17
CA GLY A 141 3.05 -10.45 22.09
C GLY A 141 3.68 -10.29 20.70
N VAL A 142 3.08 -10.86 19.66
CA VAL A 142 3.59 -10.77 18.28
C VAL A 142 2.95 -9.57 17.58
N GLU A 143 3.78 -8.61 17.18
CA GLU A 143 3.31 -7.44 16.45
C GLU A 143 3.26 -7.71 14.94
N LEU A 144 2.05 -7.73 14.40
CA LEU A 144 1.86 -7.83 12.96
C LEU A 144 2.04 -6.48 12.25
N PRO A 145 2.31 -6.49 10.93
CA PRO A 145 2.27 -5.28 10.13
C PRO A 145 0.95 -4.55 10.33
N HIS A 146 1.03 -3.22 10.42
CA HIS A 146 -0.16 -2.39 10.53
C HIS A 146 -1.03 -2.49 9.27
N TRP A 147 -2.34 -2.33 9.41
CA TRP A 147 -3.28 -2.26 8.27
C TRP A 147 -3.00 -1.07 7.34
N PRO A 148 -3.70 -0.97 6.19
CA PRO A 148 -3.45 0.08 5.22
C PRO A 148 -3.55 1.49 5.79
N ASP A 149 -2.73 2.38 5.25
CA ASP A 149 -2.98 3.82 5.42
C ASP A 149 -4.24 4.22 4.63
N CYS A 150 -4.90 5.31 5.07
CA CYS A 150 -6.05 5.85 4.35
C CYS A 150 -5.68 6.13 2.87
N ILE A 151 -6.37 5.48 1.93
CA ILE A 151 -6.05 5.62 0.49
C ILE A 151 -6.25 7.06 -0.01
N SER A 152 -7.12 7.84 0.64
CA SER A 152 -7.31 9.27 0.33
C SER A 152 -6.16 10.17 0.81
N ARG A 153 -5.29 9.65 1.69
CA ARG A 153 -4.09 10.34 2.19
C ARG A 153 -2.84 9.99 1.39
N VAL A 154 -2.82 8.83 0.74
CA VAL A 154 -1.66 8.36 -0.02
C VAL A 154 -1.70 8.96 -1.42
N TYR A 155 -0.74 9.81 -1.73
CA TYR A 155 -0.77 10.61 -2.96
C TYR A 155 0.22 10.16 -4.05
N THR A 156 1.14 9.23 -3.74
CA THR A 156 2.05 8.63 -4.73
C THR A 156 1.82 7.12 -4.84
N TYR A 157 1.98 6.57 -6.04
CA TYR A 157 1.74 5.15 -6.26
C TYR A 157 2.86 4.29 -5.69
N ARG A 158 4.10 4.79 -5.78
CA ARG A 158 5.22 4.23 -5.04
C ARG A 158 4.94 4.07 -3.54
N GLN A 159 4.26 5.04 -2.91
CA GLN A 159 3.85 4.93 -1.51
C GLN A 159 2.67 3.98 -1.36
N MET A 160 1.67 4.01 -2.24
CA MET A 160 0.52 3.10 -2.22
C MET A 160 0.94 1.64 -2.16
N TRP A 161 1.85 1.21 -3.03
CA TRP A 161 2.42 -0.15 -3.06
C TRP A 161 3.22 -0.54 -1.82
N ARG A 162 3.56 0.40 -0.94
CA ARG A 162 4.28 0.15 0.32
C ARG A 162 3.36 0.11 1.54
N VAL A 163 2.25 0.84 1.48
CA VAL A 163 1.43 1.11 2.67
C VAL A 163 0.04 0.51 2.59
N PHE A 164 -0.41 0.05 1.42
CA PHE A 164 -1.69 -0.64 1.28
C PHE A 164 -1.57 -2.07 1.85
N ASP A 165 -0.95 -2.98 1.10
CA ASP A 165 -0.67 -4.34 1.57
C ASP A 165 0.78 -4.44 2.07
N ARG A 166 0.99 -4.14 3.36
CA ARG A 166 2.34 -4.09 3.95
C ARG A 166 3.02 -5.45 3.99
N GLY A 167 2.25 -6.52 4.18
CA GLY A 167 2.76 -7.89 4.20
C GLY A 167 3.27 -8.30 2.82
N LEU A 168 2.43 -8.16 1.79
CA LEU A 168 2.80 -8.43 0.40
C LEU A 168 3.97 -7.54 -0.04
N ALA A 169 3.95 -6.25 0.32
CA ALA A 169 5.04 -5.34 0.04
C ALA A 169 6.36 -5.84 0.68
N SER A 170 6.36 -6.19 1.96
CA SER A 170 7.54 -6.70 2.65
C SER A 170 8.11 -7.93 1.96
N PHE A 171 7.24 -8.90 1.61
CA PHE A 171 7.62 -10.10 0.89
C PHE A 171 8.26 -9.76 -0.47
N MET A 172 7.60 -8.96 -1.30
CA MET A 172 8.11 -8.56 -2.61
C MET A 172 9.46 -7.84 -2.51
N TYR A 173 9.62 -6.93 -1.55
CA TYR A 173 10.87 -6.20 -1.37
C TYR A 173 12.02 -7.12 -0.97
N SER A 174 11.79 -7.99 0.01
CA SER A 174 12.82 -8.85 0.61
C SER A 174 13.21 -10.04 -0.28
N HIS A 175 12.26 -10.63 -1.00
CA HIS A 175 12.48 -11.88 -1.73
C HIS A 175 12.61 -11.72 -3.25
N ILE A 176 12.14 -10.59 -3.81
CA ILE A 176 12.14 -10.38 -5.27
C ILE A 176 12.94 -9.13 -5.64
N TYR A 177 12.47 -7.96 -5.22
CA TYR A 177 13.00 -6.69 -5.71
C TYR A 177 14.46 -6.43 -5.30
N ILE A 178 14.81 -6.59 -4.02
CA ILE A 178 16.17 -6.36 -3.52
C ILE A 178 17.15 -7.44 -4.05
N PRO A 179 16.83 -8.76 -3.98
CA PRO A 179 17.71 -9.80 -4.53
C PRO A 179 18.02 -9.63 -6.02
N MET A 180 17.07 -9.11 -6.83
CA MET A 180 17.30 -8.82 -8.25
C MET A 180 18.15 -7.55 -8.51
N GLY A 181 18.64 -6.90 -7.45
CA GLY A 181 19.52 -5.73 -7.52
C GLY A 181 18.82 -4.39 -7.30
N GLY A 182 17.49 -4.39 -7.18
CA GLY A 182 16.66 -3.22 -6.90
C GLY A 182 17.04 -1.98 -7.72
N SER A 183 17.10 -0.82 -7.07
CA SER A 183 17.48 0.45 -7.73
C SER A 183 18.99 0.71 -7.80
N ARG A 184 19.84 -0.21 -7.34
CA ARG A 184 21.29 0.05 -7.15
C ARG A 184 22.17 -0.38 -8.32
N HIS A 185 21.68 -1.30 -9.15
CA HIS A 185 22.47 -1.94 -10.21
C HIS A 185 22.03 -1.54 -11.62
N GLY A 186 21.59 -0.29 -11.78
CA GLY A 186 21.19 0.28 -13.07
C GLY A 186 19.70 0.14 -13.43
N ILE A 187 19.30 0.82 -14.50
CA ILE A 187 17.90 0.92 -14.94
C ILE A 187 17.37 -0.43 -15.42
N VAL A 188 18.17 -1.19 -16.18
CA VAL A 188 17.75 -2.50 -16.71
C VAL A 188 17.37 -3.48 -15.60
N ARG A 189 18.23 -3.63 -14.58
CA ARG A 189 17.93 -4.49 -13.42
C ARG A 189 16.75 -3.97 -12.61
N GLN A 190 16.59 -2.65 -12.50
CA GLN A 190 15.42 -2.09 -11.83
C GLN A 190 14.12 -2.42 -12.57
N VAL A 191 14.09 -2.27 -13.89
CA VAL A 191 12.93 -2.61 -14.72
C VAL A 191 12.61 -4.10 -14.59
N ALA A 192 13.61 -4.97 -14.69
CA ALA A 192 13.45 -6.41 -14.51
C ALA A 192 12.93 -6.76 -13.11
N ALA A 193 13.45 -6.12 -12.06
CA ALA A 193 13.00 -6.33 -10.68
C ALA A 193 11.55 -5.88 -10.47
N VAL A 194 11.12 -4.76 -11.06
CA VAL A 194 9.71 -4.33 -11.03
C VAL A 194 8.83 -5.34 -11.79
N ALA A 195 9.23 -5.73 -13.00
CA ALA A 195 8.47 -6.68 -13.82
C ALA A 195 8.29 -8.02 -13.11
N ALA A 196 9.35 -8.58 -12.52
CA ALA A 196 9.28 -9.81 -11.73
C ALA A 196 8.38 -9.67 -10.50
N SER A 197 8.42 -8.51 -9.82
CA SER A 197 7.56 -8.25 -8.65
C SER A 197 6.08 -8.24 -9.05
N PHE A 198 5.73 -7.59 -10.16
CA PHE A 198 4.34 -7.54 -10.66
C PHE A 198 3.87 -8.85 -11.32
N ALA A 199 4.78 -9.62 -11.92
CA ALA A 199 4.48 -10.97 -12.37
C ALA A 199 4.11 -11.86 -11.17
N PHE A 200 4.87 -11.77 -10.07
CA PHE A 200 4.51 -12.46 -8.83
C PHE A 200 3.15 -12.00 -8.29
N VAL A 201 2.87 -10.70 -8.24
CA VAL A 201 1.55 -10.17 -7.84
C VAL A 201 0.43 -10.77 -8.69
N SER A 202 0.63 -10.89 -10.01
CA SER A 202 -0.37 -11.48 -10.91
C SER A 202 -0.66 -12.95 -10.56
N ILE A 203 0.39 -13.74 -10.36
CA ILE A 203 0.28 -15.15 -9.97
C ILE A 203 -0.35 -15.29 -8.58
N TYR A 204 0.08 -14.47 -7.63
CA TYR A 204 -0.41 -14.45 -6.26
C TYR A 204 -1.93 -14.19 -6.18
N HIS A 205 -2.46 -13.36 -7.09
CA HIS A 205 -3.89 -13.06 -7.18
C HIS A 205 -4.67 -13.97 -8.14
N GLY A 206 -4.11 -15.10 -8.58
CA GLY A 206 -4.82 -16.12 -9.34
C GLY A 206 -4.76 -15.99 -10.87
N ASP A 207 -3.89 -15.13 -11.41
CA ASP A 207 -3.54 -15.01 -12.84
C ASP A 207 -4.75 -14.96 -13.81
N SER A 208 -5.82 -14.27 -13.43
CA SER A 208 -6.90 -13.97 -14.37
C SER A 208 -6.45 -12.91 -15.39
N THR A 209 -7.15 -12.81 -16.53
CA THR A 209 -6.84 -11.78 -17.54
C THR A 209 -6.92 -10.37 -16.98
N SER A 210 -7.93 -10.08 -16.16
CA SER A 210 -8.10 -8.80 -15.48
C SER A 210 -6.95 -8.50 -14.51
N VAL A 211 -6.52 -9.48 -13.73
CA VAL A 211 -5.38 -9.36 -12.81
C VAL A 211 -4.07 -9.10 -13.57
N ARG A 212 -3.79 -9.83 -14.67
CA ARG A 212 -2.60 -9.60 -15.50
C ARG A 212 -2.57 -8.19 -16.08
N ILE A 213 -3.68 -7.72 -16.63
CA ILE A 213 -3.80 -6.37 -17.20
C ILE A 213 -3.60 -5.32 -16.11
N TRP A 214 -4.27 -5.47 -14.96
CA TRP A 214 -4.11 -4.57 -13.83
C TRP A 214 -2.66 -4.50 -13.34
N ALA A 215 -2.00 -5.65 -13.17
CA ALA A 215 -0.61 -5.71 -12.73
C ALA A 215 0.34 -5.08 -13.76
N ALA A 216 0.14 -5.33 -15.05
CA ALA A 216 0.93 -4.72 -16.12
C ALA A 216 0.76 -3.19 -16.15
N LEU A 217 -0.47 -2.68 -16.04
CA LEU A 217 -0.75 -1.24 -15.97
C LEU A 217 -0.03 -0.58 -14.79
N ASN A 218 -0.07 -1.22 -13.61
CA ASN A 218 0.62 -0.71 -12.42
C ASN A 218 2.15 -0.82 -12.51
N ALA A 219 2.69 -1.87 -13.15
CA ALA A 219 4.13 -2.00 -13.38
C ALA A 219 4.65 -0.88 -14.29
N VAL A 220 3.99 -0.65 -15.42
CA VAL A 220 4.31 0.43 -16.35
C VAL A 220 4.20 1.77 -15.65
N HIS A 221 3.11 1.99 -14.91
CA HIS A 221 2.89 3.22 -14.18
C HIS A 221 3.96 3.50 -13.12
N LEU A 222 4.34 2.52 -12.31
CA LEU A 222 5.40 2.68 -11.32
C LEU A 222 6.74 3.04 -11.98
N LEU A 223 7.07 2.44 -13.13
CA LEU A 223 8.28 2.78 -13.89
C LEU A 223 8.22 4.21 -14.44
N LEU A 224 7.06 4.64 -14.95
CA LEU A 224 6.83 6.01 -15.40
C LEU A 224 6.95 7.01 -14.25
N GLU A 225 6.38 6.72 -13.08
CA GLU A 225 6.51 7.55 -11.88
C GLU A 225 7.98 7.68 -11.47
N ILE A 226 8.73 6.58 -11.44
CA ILE A 226 10.17 6.59 -11.13
C ILE A 226 10.95 7.44 -12.14
N ALA A 227 10.66 7.30 -13.44
CA ALA A 227 11.29 8.09 -14.50
C ALA A 227 10.96 9.58 -14.37
N ALA A 228 9.69 9.92 -14.12
CA ALA A 228 9.21 11.28 -13.92
C ALA A 228 9.87 11.93 -12.70
N CYS A 229 9.98 11.23 -11.57
CA CYS A 229 10.67 11.73 -10.39
C CYS A 229 12.16 11.99 -10.66
N ARG A 230 12.84 11.09 -11.40
CA ARG A 230 14.26 11.28 -11.77
C ARG A 230 14.45 12.48 -12.68
N LEU A 231 13.62 12.63 -13.71
CA LEU A 231 13.64 13.78 -14.60
C LEU A 231 13.36 15.09 -13.83
N TYR A 232 12.42 15.03 -12.90
CA TYR A 232 12.06 16.16 -12.06
C TYR A 232 13.26 16.63 -11.22
N GLU A 233 13.91 15.72 -10.48
CA GLU A 233 15.06 16.06 -9.65
C GLU A 233 16.31 16.45 -10.47
N TRP A 234 16.51 15.86 -11.66
CA TRP A 234 17.69 16.15 -12.47
C TRP A 234 17.68 17.55 -13.11
N LYS A 235 16.55 17.98 -13.69
CA LYS A 235 16.49 19.22 -14.47
C LYS A 235 15.31 20.12 -14.10
N LEU A 236 14.12 19.55 -13.95
CA LEU A 236 12.89 20.33 -13.91
C LEU A 236 12.76 21.14 -12.62
N LYS A 237 13.16 20.58 -11.47
CA LYS A 237 13.10 21.22 -10.15
C LYS A 237 13.94 22.50 -10.10
N ALA A 238 15.18 22.45 -10.57
CA ALA A 238 16.05 23.63 -10.60
C ALA A 238 15.58 24.69 -11.60
N TRP A 239 14.94 24.28 -12.70
CA TRP A 239 14.35 25.19 -13.67
C TRP A 239 13.08 25.86 -13.11
N LEU A 240 12.17 25.10 -12.51
CA LEU A 240 10.94 25.59 -11.87
C LEU A 240 11.23 26.55 -10.72
N SER A 241 12.13 26.17 -9.80
CA SER A 241 12.49 27.00 -8.65
C SER A 241 13.10 28.35 -9.03
N ARG A 242 13.63 28.50 -10.25
CA ARG A 242 14.13 29.79 -10.78
C ARG A 242 13.03 30.66 -11.39
N ARG A 243 11.93 30.06 -11.86
CA ARG A 243 10.85 30.75 -12.60
C ARG A 243 9.62 31.03 -11.73
N VAL A 244 9.43 30.27 -10.66
CA VAL A 244 8.18 30.22 -9.90
C VAL A 244 8.48 30.29 -8.40
N SER A 245 7.63 31.00 -7.65
CA SER A 245 7.75 31.06 -6.18
C SER A 245 7.62 29.67 -5.55
N PRO A 246 8.21 29.42 -4.37
CA PRO A 246 8.12 28.11 -3.71
C PRO A 246 6.67 27.62 -3.52
N ALA A 247 5.74 28.52 -3.20
CA ALA A 247 4.33 28.20 -3.04
C ALA A 247 3.69 27.75 -4.37
N ASN A 248 3.96 28.48 -5.47
CA ASN A 248 3.41 28.11 -6.78
C ASN A 248 4.08 26.84 -7.35
N HIS A 249 5.35 26.59 -7.00
CA HIS A 249 6.04 25.33 -7.33
C HIS A 249 5.33 24.14 -6.66
N GLN A 250 5.05 24.24 -5.35
CA GLN A 250 4.31 23.19 -4.63
C GLN A 250 2.90 22.97 -5.21
N ARG A 251 2.19 24.04 -5.57
CA ARG A 251 0.87 23.95 -6.22
C ARG A 251 0.93 23.22 -7.56
N LEU A 252 1.92 23.52 -8.40
CA LEU A 252 2.08 22.83 -9.68
C LEU A 252 2.39 21.33 -9.49
N VAL A 253 3.30 21.00 -8.58
CA VAL A 253 3.65 19.60 -8.27
C VAL A 253 2.41 18.86 -7.74
N ALA A 254 1.64 19.47 -6.83
CA ALA A 254 0.42 18.87 -6.31
C ALA A 254 -0.63 18.65 -7.40
N TYR A 255 -0.75 19.54 -8.39
CA TYR A 255 -1.66 19.35 -9.53
C TYR A 255 -1.25 18.16 -10.40
N ILE A 256 0.05 18.02 -10.72
CA ILE A 256 0.58 16.90 -11.50
C ILE A 256 0.34 15.58 -10.76
N ILE A 257 0.61 15.55 -9.46
CA ILE A 257 0.37 14.37 -8.61
C ILE A 257 -1.13 14.07 -8.53
N GLY A 258 -2.00 15.07 -8.37
CA GLY A 258 -3.45 14.88 -8.31
C GLY A 258 -4.01 14.28 -9.60
N PHE A 259 -3.57 14.79 -10.75
CA PHE A 259 -3.91 14.20 -12.05
C PHE A 259 -3.45 12.74 -12.16
N ASN A 260 -2.21 12.47 -11.78
CA ASN A 260 -1.66 11.12 -11.77
C ASN A 260 -2.51 10.19 -10.88
N LEU A 261 -2.82 10.61 -9.65
CA LEU A 261 -3.67 9.88 -8.72
C LEU A 261 -5.06 9.57 -9.31
N ALA A 262 -5.69 10.55 -9.97
CA ALA A 262 -7.01 10.36 -10.59
C ALA A 262 -6.99 9.28 -11.68
N VAL A 263 -6.03 9.36 -12.61
CA VAL A 263 -5.90 8.40 -13.72
C VAL A 263 -5.67 6.99 -13.18
N THR A 264 -4.77 6.86 -12.22
CA THR A 264 -4.24 5.55 -11.83
C THR A 264 -5.10 4.87 -10.79
N SER A 265 -5.86 5.65 -10.00
CA SER A 265 -6.93 5.12 -9.15
C SER A 265 -7.98 4.37 -9.97
N CYS A 266 -8.10 4.63 -11.27
CA CYS A 266 -9.02 3.89 -12.13
C CYS A 266 -8.52 2.47 -12.45
N PHE A 267 -7.21 2.21 -12.43
CA PHE A 267 -6.65 0.90 -12.77
C PHE A 267 -7.11 -0.18 -11.79
N ILE A 268 -7.27 0.16 -10.50
CA ILE A 268 -7.69 -0.79 -9.47
C ILE A 268 -9.06 -1.43 -9.79
N PHE A 269 -9.93 -0.77 -10.54
CA PHE A 269 -11.25 -1.32 -10.88
C PHE A 269 -11.16 -2.48 -11.88
N VAL A 270 -10.11 -2.57 -12.69
CA VAL A 270 -9.86 -3.76 -13.50
C VAL A 270 -9.63 -4.98 -12.60
N PHE A 271 -8.96 -4.78 -11.46
CA PHE A 271 -8.78 -5.83 -10.46
C PHE A 271 -10.05 -6.09 -9.64
N LEU A 272 -10.70 -5.04 -9.12
CA LEU A 272 -11.83 -5.18 -8.20
C LEU A 272 -13.09 -5.74 -8.86
N ILE A 273 -13.37 -5.36 -10.10
CA ILE A 273 -14.52 -5.89 -10.87
C ILE A 273 -14.20 -7.29 -11.42
N GLY A 274 -12.92 -7.61 -11.60
CA GLY A 274 -12.49 -8.90 -12.15
C GLY A 274 -12.73 -9.04 -13.66
N ASP A 275 -13.16 -7.98 -14.35
CA ASP A 275 -13.42 -7.96 -15.79
C ASP A 275 -12.61 -6.83 -16.48
N VAL A 276 -12.12 -7.11 -17.68
CA VAL A 276 -11.43 -6.17 -18.57
C VAL A 276 -12.36 -5.03 -19.00
N SER A 277 -13.68 -5.26 -19.03
CA SER A 277 -14.68 -4.22 -19.32
C SER A 277 -14.59 -3.02 -18.38
N ALA A 278 -14.04 -3.16 -17.17
CA ALA A 278 -13.81 -2.06 -16.23
C ALA A 278 -12.84 -0.98 -16.77
N LEU A 279 -12.06 -1.26 -17.83
CA LEU A 279 -11.29 -0.24 -18.55
C LEU A 279 -12.18 0.87 -19.12
N LEU A 280 -13.46 0.58 -19.38
CA LEU A 280 -14.45 1.57 -19.80
C LEU A 280 -14.63 2.69 -18.78
N PHE A 281 -14.45 2.43 -17.48
CA PHE A 281 -14.55 3.47 -16.45
C PHE A 281 -13.51 4.57 -16.65
N ILE A 282 -12.31 4.22 -17.11
CA ILE A 282 -11.26 5.19 -17.48
C ILE A 282 -11.79 6.07 -18.61
N VAL A 283 -12.35 5.44 -19.66
CA VAL A 283 -12.91 6.17 -20.80
C VAL A 283 -14.05 7.09 -20.34
N GLU A 284 -15.01 6.60 -19.55
CA GLU A 284 -16.13 7.41 -19.04
C GLU A 284 -15.68 8.61 -18.20
N ILE A 285 -14.63 8.45 -17.39
CA ILE A 285 -14.08 9.55 -16.58
C ILE A 285 -13.45 10.64 -17.48
N PHE A 286 -12.78 10.25 -18.56
CA PHE A 286 -12.09 11.20 -19.44
C PHE A 286 -12.91 11.64 -20.66
N LYS A 287 -14.09 11.06 -20.92
CA LYS A 287 -15.03 11.51 -21.95
C LYS A 287 -15.35 13.01 -21.93
N PRO A 288 -15.42 13.73 -20.80
CA PRO A 288 -15.58 15.18 -20.79
C PRO A 288 -14.47 15.97 -21.51
N LEU A 289 -13.30 15.37 -21.79
CA LEU A 289 -12.27 15.97 -22.65
C LEU A 289 -12.59 15.85 -24.15
N LEU A 290 -13.46 14.91 -24.52
CA LEU A 290 -13.75 14.50 -25.91
C LEU A 290 -15.04 15.12 -26.46
N LEU A 291 -15.38 16.34 -26.04
CA LEU A 291 -16.40 17.26 -26.62
C LEU A 291 -17.90 16.96 -26.35
N TYR A 292 -18.30 15.85 -25.71
CA TYR A 292 -19.73 15.47 -25.56
C TYR A 292 -20.31 15.53 -24.13
N ARG A 293 -19.54 15.99 -23.14
CA ARG A 293 -19.99 16.11 -21.73
C ARG A 293 -19.45 17.39 -21.10
N PRO A 294 -20.10 17.90 -20.04
CA PRO A 294 -19.64 19.12 -19.40
C PRO A 294 -18.24 18.95 -18.82
N TRP A 295 -17.27 19.70 -19.35
CA TRP A 295 -15.86 19.68 -18.92
C TRP A 295 -15.68 19.95 -17.42
N TRP A 296 -16.64 20.67 -16.80
CA TRP A 296 -16.61 21.00 -15.38
C TRP A 296 -16.66 19.77 -14.47
N HIS A 297 -17.21 18.64 -14.93
CA HIS A 297 -17.22 17.39 -14.16
C HIS A 297 -15.82 16.86 -13.90
N LEU A 298 -14.99 16.82 -14.95
CA LEU A 298 -13.60 16.41 -14.86
C LEU A 298 -12.79 17.44 -14.08
N PHE A 299 -13.04 18.73 -14.33
CA PHE A 299 -12.40 19.81 -13.57
C PHE A 299 -12.64 19.67 -12.06
N VAL A 300 -13.88 19.43 -11.63
CA VAL A 300 -14.21 19.21 -10.21
C VAL A 300 -13.50 17.98 -9.66
N GLY A 301 -13.50 16.86 -10.39
CA GLY A 301 -12.80 15.64 -9.97
C GLY A 301 -11.30 15.88 -9.78
N LEU A 302 -10.64 16.51 -10.75
CA LEU A 302 -9.22 16.85 -10.66
C LEU A 302 -8.94 17.85 -9.53
N LEU A 303 -9.81 18.84 -9.33
CA LEU A 303 -9.69 19.80 -8.23
C LEU A 303 -9.79 19.11 -6.86
N LEU A 304 -10.69 18.14 -6.70
CA LEU A 304 -10.79 17.34 -5.48
C LEU A 304 -9.50 16.54 -5.24
N THR A 305 -8.97 15.87 -6.27
CA THR A 305 -7.67 15.16 -6.14
C THR A 305 -6.51 16.10 -5.86
N TYR A 306 -6.52 17.31 -6.41
CA TYR A 306 -5.53 18.34 -6.07
C TYR A 306 -5.61 18.73 -4.59
N PHE A 307 -6.82 18.94 -4.06
CA PHE A 307 -7.00 19.26 -2.64
C PHE A 307 -6.60 18.12 -1.71
N THR A 308 -6.88 16.86 -2.06
CA THR A 308 -6.43 15.71 -1.25
C THR A 308 -4.91 15.63 -1.23
N VAL A 309 -4.24 15.86 -2.36
CA VAL A 309 -2.77 15.90 -2.43
C VAL A 309 -2.21 17.04 -1.59
N GLN A 310 -2.76 18.25 -1.71
CA GLN A 310 -2.29 19.40 -0.92
C GLN A 310 -2.45 19.18 0.58
N LEU A 311 -3.59 18.64 1.01
CA LEU A 311 -3.83 18.30 2.41
C LEU A 311 -2.83 17.25 2.90
N SER A 312 -2.54 16.25 2.07
CA SER A 312 -1.61 15.17 2.40
C SER A 312 -0.17 15.66 2.50
N LEU A 313 0.29 16.51 1.56
CA LEU A 313 1.59 17.17 1.62
C LEU A 313 1.72 18.00 2.91
N ARG A 314 0.70 18.80 3.23
CA ARG A 314 0.71 19.64 4.43
C ARG A 314 0.72 18.81 5.71
N TYR A 315 0.01 17.70 5.73
CA TYR A 315 0.01 16.77 6.85
C TYR A 315 1.40 16.17 7.07
N GLU A 316 2.07 15.72 6.00
CA GLU A 316 3.43 15.16 6.10
C GLU A 316 4.45 16.19 6.61
N GLU A 317 4.41 17.43 6.12
CA GLU A 317 5.24 18.54 6.64
C GLU A 317 5.04 18.72 8.16
N CYS A 318 3.78 18.71 8.61
CA CYS A 318 3.44 18.86 10.03
C CYS A 318 3.99 17.69 10.87
N VAL A 319 3.87 16.45 10.38
CA VAL A 319 4.37 15.26 11.06
C VAL A 319 5.90 15.27 11.14
N GLU A 320 6.58 15.62 10.05
CA GLU A 320 8.04 15.75 10.05
C GLU A 320 8.53 16.83 11.00
N ALA A 321 7.86 17.98 11.04
CA ALA A 321 8.18 19.06 11.97
C ALA A 321 8.04 18.61 13.44
N LYS A 322 6.96 17.88 13.76
CA LYS A 322 6.76 17.28 15.09
C LYS A 322 7.87 16.27 15.42
N ARG A 323 8.21 15.37 14.49
CA ARG A 323 9.27 14.37 14.67
C ARG A 323 10.64 15.02 14.93
N LYS A 324 10.99 16.06 14.17
CA LYS A 324 12.23 16.83 14.38
C LYS A 324 12.26 17.51 15.75
N LYS A 325 11.13 18.02 16.25
CA LYS A 325 11.04 18.59 17.61
C LYS A 325 11.27 17.53 18.68
N VAL A 326 10.62 16.38 18.58
CA VAL A 326 10.79 15.27 19.55
C VAL A 326 12.25 14.80 19.57
N ASN A 327 12.86 14.57 18.41
CA ASN A 327 14.25 14.14 18.34
C ASN A 327 15.21 15.16 18.98
N LYS A 328 14.97 16.46 18.79
CA LYS A 328 15.76 17.53 19.44
C LYS A 328 15.59 17.55 20.95
N VAL A 329 14.41 17.20 21.47
CA VAL A 329 14.17 17.09 22.91
C VAL A 329 14.88 15.85 23.47
N CYS A 330 14.77 14.69 22.82
CA CYS A 330 15.49 13.48 23.24
C CYS A 330 17.02 13.65 23.20
N GLN A 331 17.55 14.39 22.23
CA GLN A 331 18.99 14.73 22.16
C GLN A 331 19.47 15.73 23.22
N LYS A 332 18.55 16.41 23.93
CA LYS A 332 18.90 17.30 25.05
C LYS A 332 18.79 16.62 26.42
N ILE A 333 18.13 15.47 26.46
CA ILE A 333 17.88 14.69 27.69
C ILE A 333 18.93 13.58 27.86
N ASN A 334 19.56 13.15 26.76
CA ASN A 334 20.78 12.35 26.75
C ASN A 334 21.99 13.26 26.58
#